data_AF-A0A2H5ZEY5-F1
#
_entry.id   AF-A0A2H5ZEY5-F1
#
_cell.length_a   1.000
_cell.length_b   1.000
_cell.length_c   1.000
_cell.angle_alpha   90.00
_cell.angle_beta   90.00
_cell.angle_gamma   90.00
#
_symmetry.space_group_name_H-M   'P 1'
#
loop_
_entity.id
_entity.type
_entity.pdbx_description
1 polymer ?
#
loop_
_entity_poly.entity_id
_entity_poly.type
_entity_poly.pdbx_seq_one_letter_code
_entity_poly.pdbx_strand_id
1 'polypeptide(L)'
;MDRTQHTRPLWPRDDLPPVVERKVKADGGVEEYGCRLLGRTSSLAVVLYPLPEGGRPFRTPLPIPPGSVSIGFFWRRRPYAVYRFRSPEGALLGHRLDAVSEVRLLPGVVEFRDLILDWWLDAAGALVRAEDREAFEEALAAGRLDPRAVARARRAERVALAPNRLLAELQGIEREFGLLS
;
A
#
# COMPACT_ATOMS: atom_id res chain seq x y z
N MET A 1 -2.75 0.28 40.49
CA MET A 1 -2.51 0.95 39.19
C MET A 1 -1.48 0.11 38.45
N ASP A 2 -1.94 -0.70 37.50
CA ASP A 2 -1.08 -1.28 36.47
C ASP A 2 -1.99 -1.61 35.28
N ARG A 3 -2.10 -0.65 34.35
CA ARG A 3 -2.68 -0.88 33.03
C ARG A 3 -1.53 -0.86 32.05
N THR A 4 -0.69 -1.87 32.10
CA THR A 4 0.17 -2.24 30.98
C THR A 4 -0.74 -2.61 29.81
N GLN A 5 -1.15 -1.61 29.05
CA GLN A 5 -1.74 -1.78 27.72
C GLN A 5 -0.70 -2.56 26.91
N HIS A 6 -0.85 -3.88 26.84
CA HIS A 6 -0.04 -4.70 25.96
C HIS A 6 -0.51 -4.41 24.54
N THR A 7 0.07 -3.39 23.91
CA THR A 7 -0.06 -3.16 22.48
C THR A 7 0.41 -4.42 21.79
N ARG A 8 -0.49 -5.10 21.05
CA ARG A 8 -0.11 -6.31 20.31
C ARG A 8 1.03 -5.94 19.35
N PRO A 9 2.08 -6.78 19.25
CA PRO A 9 3.16 -6.50 18.31
C PRO A 9 2.60 -6.45 16.89
N LEU A 10 3.17 -5.58 16.05
CA LEU A 10 2.76 -5.50 14.64
C LEU A 10 3.18 -6.74 13.84
N TRP A 11 4.19 -7.47 14.31
CA TRP A 11 4.67 -8.74 13.74
C TRP A 11 5.43 -9.55 14.81
N PRO A 12 5.35 -10.90 14.84
CA PRO A 12 4.54 -11.78 13.99
C PRO A 12 3.03 -11.68 14.28
N ARG A 13 2.21 -11.95 13.26
CA ARG A 13 0.74 -11.98 13.33
C ARG A 13 0.18 -13.30 12.83
N ASP A 14 0.64 -14.39 13.43
CA ASP A 14 0.18 -15.75 13.11
C ASP A 14 -1.26 -16.02 13.60
N ASP A 15 -1.80 -15.12 14.42
CA ASP A 15 -3.22 -15.07 14.80
C ASP A 15 -4.14 -14.67 13.64
N LEU A 16 -3.59 -14.12 12.55
CA LEU A 16 -4.37 -13.63 11.41
C LEU A 16 -4.39 -14.59 10.23
N PRO A 17 -5.49 -14.62 9.45
CA PRO A 17 -5.55 -15.42 8.22
C PRO A 17 -4.45 -15.03 7.22
N PRO A 18 -3.85 -16.01 6.51
CA PRO A 18 -2.95 -15.72 5.41
C PRO A 18 -3.71 -15.09 4.24
N VAL A 19 -3.06 -14.18 3.54
CA VAL A 19 -3.53 -13.61 2.27
C VAL A 19 -2.34 -13.36 1.36
N VAL A 20 -2.49 -13.61 0.07
CA VAL A 20 -1.49 -13.25 -0.94
C VAL A 20 -1.86 -11.90 -1.53
N GLU A 21 -0.92 -10.96 -1.51
CA GLU A 21 -0.98 -9.79 -2.38
C GLU A 21 -0.36 -10.16 -3.72
N ARG A 22 -1.11 -10.02 -4.82
CA ARG A 22 -0.66 -10.29 -6.18
C ARG A 22 -0.68 -9.02 -7.02
N LYS A 23 0.50 -8.60 -7.46
CA LYS A 23 0.72 -7.47 -8.36
C LYS A 23 0.96 -7.99 -9.78
N VAL A 24 0.05 -7.66 -10.70
CA VAL A 24 0.23 -7.91 -12.13
C VAL A 24 0.81 -6.65 -12.77
N LYS A 25 2.09 -6.70 -13.14
CA LYS A 25 2.85 -5.60 -13.73
C LYS A 25 2.30 -5.18 -15.10
N ALA A 26 2.68 -3.98 -15.54
CA ALA A 26 2.32 -3.42 -16.84
C ALA A 26 2.78 -4.28 -18.05
N ASP A 27 3.84 -5.07 -17.90
CA ASP A 27 4.36 -6.02 -18.90
C ASP A 27 3.73 -7.43 -18.79
N GLY A 28 2.85 -7.66 -17.81
CA GLY A 28 2.21 -8.95 -17.55
C GLY A 28 2.97 -9.83 -16.55
N GLY A 29 4.15 -9.42 -16.09
CA GLY A 29 4.86 -10.08 -14.99
C GLY A 29 4.03 -10.09 -13.71
N VAL A 30 4.24 -11.09 -12.85
CA VAL A 30 3.51 -11.26 -11.60
C VAL A 30 4.48 -11.24 -10.43
N GLU A 31 4.17 -10.45 -9.42
CA GLU A 31 4.81 -10.49 -8.10
C GLU A 31 3.78 -10.90 -7.05
N GLU A 32 4.19 -11.78 -6.14
CA GLU A 32 3.36 -12.24 -5.04
C GLU A 32 4.06 -12.04 -3.71
N TYR A 33 3.30 -11.56 -2.72
CA TYR A 33 3.78 -11.31 -1.37
C TYR A 33 2.88 -12.02 -0.37
N GLY A 34 3.51 -12.82 0.51
CA GLY A 34 2.81 -13.51 1.59
C GLY A 34 2.49 -12.54 2.73
N CYS A 35 1.21 -12.29 2.96
CA CYS A 35 0.71 -11.29 3.90
C CYS A 35 -0.23 -11.90 4.95
N ARG A 36 -0.68 -11.05 5.88
CA ARG A 36 -1.75 -11.35 6.85
C ARG A 36 -2.94 -10.44 6.62
N LEU A 37 -4.15 -11.00 6.66
CA LEU A 37 -5.39 -10.23 6.49
C LEU A 37 -5.76 -9.56 7.82
N LEU A 38 -5.65 -8.23 7.88
CA LEU A 38 -6.06 -7.44 9.05
C LEU A 38 -7.57 -7.18 9.07
N GLY A 39 -8.16 -7.01 7.89
CA GLY A 39 -9.54 -6.60 7.78
C GLY A 39 -10.05 -6.62 6.35
N ARG A 40 -11.35 -6.84 6.20
CA ARG A 40 -12.00 -6.85 4.89
C ARG A 40 -13.45 -6.43 4.99
N THR A 41 -13.88 -5.67 3.99
CA THR A 41 -15.28 -5.40 3.67
C THR A 41 -15.60 -5.87 2.25
N SER A 42 -16.79 -5.58 1.74
CA SER A 42 -17.13 -5.83 0.33
C SER A 42 -16.37 -4.94 -0.66
N SER A 43 -15.70 -3.88 -0.18
CA SER A 43 -15.05 -2.87 -1.03
C SER A 43 -13.58 -2.60 -0.70
N LEU A 44 -13.09 -3.04 0.46
CA LEU A 44 -11.73 -2.81 0.97
C LEU A 44 -11.13 -4.11 1.52
N ALA A 45 -9.86 -4.36 1.25
CA ALA A 45 -9.03 -5.28 2.03
C ALA A 45 -7.85 -4.51 2.64
N VAL A 46 -7.53 -4.84 3.89
CA VAL A 46 -6.37 -4.31 4.61
C VAL A 46 -5.46 -5.49 4.94
N VAL A 47 -4.22 -5.43 4.46
CA VAL A 47 -3.24 -6.52 4.59
C VAL A 47 -1.98 -6.01 5.27
N LEU A 48 -1.30 -6.90 5.99
CA LEU A 48 -0.03 -6.64 6.62
C LEU A 48 1.07 -7.46 5.95
N TYR A 49 2.16 -6.80 5.58
CA TYR A 49 3.37 -7.45 5.08
C TYR A 49 4.56 -7.13 6.00
N PRO A 50 5.32 -8.15 6.45
CA PRO A 50 6.49 -7.94 7.30
C PRO A 50 7.70 -7.47 6.49
N LEU A 51 8.49 -6.56 7.07
CA LEU A 51 9.76 -6.07 6.51
C LEU A 51 10.90 -6.46 7.45
N PRO A 52 11.28 -7.76 7.52
CA PRO A 52 12.33 -8.22 8.43
C PRO A 52 13.68 -7.55 8.16
N GLU A 53 13.98 -7.22 6.90
CA GLU A 53 15.19 -6.52 6.47
C GLU A 53 14.98 -4.99 6.27
N GLY A 54 13.80 -4.49 6.64
CA GLY A 54 13.43 -3.09 6.45
C GLY A 54 13.19 -2.73 4.99
N GLY A 55 13.42 -1.46 4.63
CA GLY A 55 13.14 -0.93 3.28
C GLY A 55 14.23 -1.20 2.24
N ARG A 56 15.37 -1.77 2.63
CA ARG A 56 16.51 -1.97 1.72
C ARG A 56 16.18 -2.83 0.49
N PRO A 57 15.51 -3.99 0.61
CA PRO A 57 15.15 -4.80 -0.57
C PRO A 57 14.28 -4.06 -1.58
N PHE A 58 13.48 -3.11 -1.10
CA PHE A 58 12.56 -2.31 -1.90
C PHE A 58 13.13 -0.93 -2.29
N ARG A 59 14.39 -0.64 -1.95
CA ARG A 59 15.09 0.63 -2.24
C ARG A 59 14.27 1.87 -1.86
N THR A 60 13.61 1.82 -0.70
CA THR A 60 12.71 2.88 -0.25
C THR A 60 13.45 4.20 -0.07
N PRO A 61 12.84 5.35 -0.41
CA PRO A 61 13.44 6.66 -0.14
C PRO A 61 13.31 7.06 1.33
N LEU A 62 12.45 6.37 2.08
CA LEU A 62 12.25 6.56 3.50
C LEU A 62 13.17 5.63 4.31
N PRO A 63 13.63 6.08 5.50
CA PRO A 63 14.34 5.21 6.43
C PRO A 63 13.37 4.22 7.07
N ILE A 64 13.36 2.98 6.56
CA ILE A 64 12.53 1.89 7.09
C ILE A 64 13.45 0.84 7.75
N PRO A 65 13.53 0.79 9.09
CA PRO A 65 14.40 -0.13 9.79
C PRO A 65 13.91 -1.59 9.69
N PRO A 66 14.82 -2.57 9.86
CA PRO A 66 14.47 -3.98 10.07
C PRO A 66 13.37 -4.18 11.11
N GLY A 67 12.47 -5.12 10.87
CA GLY A 67 11.33 -5.42 11.74
C GLY A 67 10.12 -4.49 11.56
N SER A 68 10.21 -3.52 10.64
CA SER A 68 9.06 -2.70 10.25
C SER A 68 7.97 -3.55 9.58
N VAL A 69 6.80 -2.96 9.36
CA VAL A 69 5.73 -3.56 8.55
C VAL A 69 5.20 -2.54 7.55
N SER A 70 4.59 -3.04 6.47
CA SER A 70 3.68 -2.25 5.65
C SER A 70 2.24 -2.72 5.85
N ILE A 71 1.33 -1.76 5.90
CA ILE A 71 -0.12 -1.98 5.93
C ILE A 71 -0.67 -1.53 4.58
N GLY A 72 -1.06 -2.48 3.74
CA GLY A 72 -1.61 -2.27 2.41
C GLY A 72 -3.14 -2.11 2.44
N PHE A 73 -3.65 -1.09 1.73
CA PHE A 73 -5.07 -0.78 1.61
C PHE A 73 -5.50 -0.88 0.15
N PHE A 74 -6.41 -1.81 -0.13
CA PHE A 74 -6.84 -2.15 -1.48
C PHE A 74 -8.34 -1.98 -1.64
N TRP A 75 -8.74 -0.97 -2.42
CA TRP A 75 -10.15 -0.74 -2.71
C TRP A 75 -10.52 -1.21 -4.10
N ARG A 76 -11.61 -1.96 -4.20
CA ARG A 76 -12.12 -2.53 -5.46
C ARG A 76 -12.38 -1.49 -6.56
N ARG A 77 -12.66 -0.24 -6.19
CA ARG A 77 -13.05 0.84 -7.12
C ARG A 77 -12.13 2.06 -7.11
N ARG A 78 -11.06 2.10 -6.30
CA ARG A 78 -10.13 3.24 -6.30
C ARG A 78 -8.97 3.02 -7.26
N PRO A 79 -8.42 4.08 -7.87
CA PRO A 79 -7.35 3.97 -8.85
C PRO A 79 -5.97 3.83 -8.20
N TYR A 80 -5.92 3.51 -6.90
CA TYR A 80 -4.67 3.38 -6.16
C TYR A 80 -4.77 2.29 -5.10
N ALA A 81 -3.63 1.68 -4.80
CA ALA A 81 -3.35 1.02 -3.54
C ALA A 81 -2.54 1.97 -2.66
N VAL A 82 -2.62 1.82 -1.34
CA VAL A 82 -1.82 2.62 -0.40
C VAL A 82 -1.11 1.70 0.57
N TYR A 83 0.16 1.95 0.83
CA TYR A 83 0.93 1.27 1.85
C TYR A 83 1.33 2.28 2.92
N ARG A 84 1.07 1.96 4.18
CA ARG A 84 1.54 2.74 5.34
C ARG A 84 2.64 1.97 6.03
N PHE A 85 3.80 2.59 6.18
CA PHE A 85 4.97 1.95 6.80
C PHE A 85 5.03 2.31 8.27
N ARG A 86 5.24 1.29 9.11
CA ARG A 86 5.31 1.42 10.56
C ARG A 86 6.62 0.84 11.05
N SER A 87 7.27 1.53 11.99
CA SER A 87 8.44 1.01 12.70
C SER A 87 8.05 -0.23 13.54
N PRO A 88 9.03 -1.00 14.04
CA PRO A 88 8.76 -2.09 14.98
C PRO A 88 7.95 -1.64 16.21
N GLU A 89 8.15 -0.39 16.65
CA GLU A 89 7.46 0.26 17.77
C GLU A 89 6.10 0.87 17.38
N GLY A 90 5.72 0.80 16.10
CA GLY A 90 4.45 1.29 15.57
C GLY A 90 4.42 2.76 15.14
N ALA A 91 5.56 3.45 15.16
CA ALA A 91 5.65 4.82 14.66
C ALA A 91 5.38 4.86 13.15
N LEU A 92 4.58 5.82 12.69
CA LEU A 92 4.34 6.01 11.26
C LEU A 92 5.59 6.59 10.60
N LEU A 93 6.11 5.89 9.59
CA LEU A 93 7.32 6.29 8.86
C LEU A 93 7.01 7.01 7.55
N GLY A 94 5.87 6.67 6.93
CA GLY A 94 5.40 7.32 5.71
C GLY A 94 4.47 6.44 4.90
N HIS A 95 4.29 6.82 3.64
CA HIS A 95 3.30 6.24 2.75
C HIS A 95 3.89 5.95 1.37
N ARG A 96 3.32 4.96 0.70
CA ARG A 96 3.45 4.78 -0.74
C ARG A 96 2.06 4.67 -1.34
N LEU A 97 1.84 5.34 -2.47
CA LEU A 97 0.64 5.16 -3.29
C LEU A 97 1.05 4.58 -4.63
N ASP A 98 0.44 3.47 -5.01
CA ASP A 98 0.63 2.87 -6.33
C ASP A 98 -0.60 3.15 -7.18
N ALA A 99 -0.43 3.59 -8.43
CA ALA A 99 -1.53 3.66 -9.38
C ALA A 99 -1.95 2.26 -9.80
N VAL A 100 -3.23 1.90 -9.64
CA VAL A 100 -3.72 0.54 -9.93
C VAL A 100 -5.07 0.50 -10.64
N SER A 101 -5.31 -0.60 -11.35
CA SER A 101 -6.62 -0.99 -11.87
C SER A 101 -6.95 -2.44 -11.53
N GLU A 102 -8.16 -2.88 -11.91
CA GLU A 102 -8.60 -4.28 -11.81
C GLU A 102 -8.43 -4.93 -10.43
N VAL A 103 -8.61 -4.15 -9.37
CA VAL A 103 -8.50 -4.66 -7.99
C VAL A 103 -9.58 -5.73 -7.73
N ARG A 104 -9.16 -6.95 -7.43
CA ARG A 104 -10.00 -8.10 -7.09
C ARG A 104 -9.71 -8.53 -5.65
N LEU A 105 -10.76 -8.58 -4.84
CA LEU A 105 -10.70 -9.04 -3.45
C LEU A 105 -11.27 -10.46 -3.39
N LEU A 106 -10.43 -11.46 -3.61
CA LEU A 106 -10.79 -12.88 -3.66
C LEU A 106 -10.59 -13.53 -2.29
N PRO A 107 -11.14 -14.73 -2.02
CA PRO A 107 -10.76 -15.49 -0.84
C PRO A 107 -9.25 -15.77 -0.84
N GLY A 108 -8.54 -15.35 0.21
CA GLY A 108 -7.09 -15.59 0.37
C GLY A 108 -6.18 -14.80 -0.57
N VAL A 109 -6.71 -13.95 -1.48
CA VAL A 109 -5.90 -13.18 -2.43
C VAL A 109 -6.46 -11.77 -2.64
N VAL A 110 -5.57 -10.79 -2.65
CA VAL A 110 -5.82 -9.44 -3.17
C VAL A 110 -4.99 -9.26 -4.43
N GLU A 111 -5.64 -9.14 -5.58
CA GLU A 111 -4.99 -9.02 -6.88
C GLU A 111 -5.27 -7.64 -7.49
N PHE A 112 -4.29 -7.06 -8.16
CA PHE A 112 -4.46 -5.80 -8.88
C PHE A 112 -3.50 -5.69 -10.08
N ARG A 113 -3.87 -4.83 -11.03
CA ARG A 113 -3.01 -4.41 -12.14
C ARG A 113 -2.25 -3.15 -11.77
N ASP A 114 -0.95 -3.19 -11.90
CA ASP A 114 -0.06 -2.04 -11.77
C ASP A 114 -0.16 -1.09 -12.97
N LEU A 115 -0.16 0.22 -12.71
CA LEU A 115 -0.21 1.26 -13.73
C LEU A 115 1.07 2.11 -13.76
N ILE A 116 2.20 1.52 -13.37
CA ILE A 116 3.58 2.05 -13.45
C ILE A 116 3.86 3.18 -12.46
N LEU A 117 2.96 4.14 -12.28
CA LEU A 117 3.23 5.32 -11.47
C LEU A 117 3.03 5.08 -9.98
N ASP A 118 4.07 5.39 -9.20
CA ASP A 118 4.07 5.31 -7.75
C ASP A 118 4.58 6.60 -7.09
N TRP A 119 4.11 6.88 -5.87
CA TRP A 119 4.49 8.06 -5.10
C TRP A 119 4.80 7.72 -3.65
N TRP A 120 5.97 8.14 -3.19
CA TRP A 120 6.38 8.08 -1.79
C TRP A 120 6.09 9.40 -1.09
N LEU A 121 5.42 9.31 0.06
CA LEU A 121 5.15 10.43 0.94
C LEU A 121 5.78 10.19 2.30
N ASP A 122 6.21 11.25 2.97
CA ASP A 122 6.61 11.17 4.38
C ASP A 122 5.40 10.93 5.31
N ALA A 123 5.65 10.83 6.61
CA ALA A 123 4.59 10.62 7.61
C ALA A 123 3.58 11.78 7.70
N ALA A 124 3.94 12.98 7.26
CA ALA A 124 3.05 14.14 7.21
C ALA A 124 2.26 14.21 5.89
N GLY A 125 2.60 13.38 4.91
CA GLY A 125 1.97 13.35 3.59
C GLY A 125 2.65 14.24 2.55
N ALA A 126 3.84 14.78 2.82
CA ALA A 126 4.59 15.53 1.83
C ALA A 126 5.25 14.58 0.81
N LEU A 127 5.23 14.95 -0.47
CA LEU A 127 5.84 14.16 -1.53
C LEU A 127 7.36 14.10 -1.39
N VAL A 128 7.90 12.89 -1.27
CA VAL A 128 9.34 12.61 -1.18
C VAL A 128 9.91 12.21 -2.54
N ARG A 129 9.21 11.32 -3.25
CA ARG A 129 9.64 10.80 -4.55
C ARG A 129 8.44 10.38 -5.40
N ALA A 130 8.44 10.72 -6.68
CA ALA A 130 7.58 10.11 -7.68
C ALA A 130 8.44 9.17 -8.55
N GLU A 131 7.93 7.99 -8.85
CA GLU A 131 8.67 6.94 -9.56
C GLU A 131 8.08 6.67 -10.94
N ASP A 132 8.93 6.16 -11.84
CA ASP A 132 8.57 5.54 -13.12
C ASP A 132 7.75 6.42 -14.09
N ARG A 133 7.89 7.75 -13.97
CA ARG A 133 7.32 8.73 -14.91
C ARG A 133 7.74 8.44 -16.35
N GLU A 134 9.03 8.22 -16.59
CA GLU A 134 9.58 7.96 -17.92
C GLU A 134 9.00 6.67 -18.52
N ALA A 135 9.04 5.57 -17.77
CA ALA A 135 8.47 4.28 -18.20
C ALA A 135 6.96 4.39 -18.49
N PHE A 136 6.21 5.19 -17.73
CA PHE A 136 4.80 5.46 -17.99
C PHE A 136 4.58 6.22 -19.31
N GLU A 137 5.37 7.28 -19.57
CA GLU A 137 5.26 8.04 -20.82
C GLU A 137 5.70 7.20 -22.03
N GLU A 138 6.70 6.33 -21.88
CA GLU A 138 7.09 5.36 -22.92
C GLU A 138 5.97 4.35 -23.22
N ALA A 139 5.35 3.78 -22.18
CA ALA A 139 4.24 2.85 -22.33
C ALA A 139 3.02 3.53 -22.98
N LEU A 140 2.78 4.80 -22.65
CA LEU A 140 1.75 5.62 -23.28
C LEU A 140 2.05 5.86 -24.76
N ALA A 141 3.26 6.31 -25.11
CA ALA A 141 3.69 6.57 -26.47
C ALA A 141 3.66 5.30 -27.35
N ALA A 142 3.98 4.15 -26.76
CA ALA A 142 3.92 2.84 -27.42
C ALA A 142 2.50 2.24 -27.51
N GLY A 143 1.46 2.92 -26.98
CA GLY A 143 0.07 2.44 -27.00
C GLY A 143 -0.18 1.21 -26.10
N ARG A 144 0.67 0.97 -25.10
CA ARG A 144 0.56 -0.18 -24.17
C ARG A 144 -0.38 0.10 -22.99
N LEU A 145 -0.85 1.34 -22.84
CA LEU A 145 -1.81 1.75 -21.83
C LEU A 145 -3.11 2.17 -22.50
N ASP A 146 -4.22 1.55 -22.11
CA ASP A 146 -5.54 1.96 -22.59
C ASP A 146 -5.97 3.31 -21.96
N PRO A 147 -6.90 4.05 -22.59
CA PRO A 147 -7.32 5.37 -22.08
C PRO A 147 -7.91 5.36 -20.66
N ARG A 148 -8.55 4.26 -20.24
CA ARG A 148 -9.10 4.12 -18.88
C ARG A 148 -7.97 3.93 -17.87
N ALA A 149 -6.95 3.14 -18.20
CA ALA A 149 -5.74 2.98 -17.39
C ALA A 149 -5.05 4.34 -17.18
N VAL A 150 -4.86 5.11 -18.25
CA VAL A 150 -4.27 6.46 -18.18
C VAL A 150 -5.10 7.39 -17.28
N ALA A 151 -6.43 7.43 -17.47
CA ALA A 151 -7.31 8.27 -16.65
C ALA A 151 -7.28 7.88 -15.16
N ARG A 152 -7.16 6.58 -14.85
CA ARG A 152 -6.98 6.10 -13.47
C ARG A 152 -5.64 6.54 -12.90
N ALA A 153 -4.55 6.34 -13.61
CA ALA A 153 -3.21 6.75 -13.16
C ALA A 153 -3.14 8.25 -12.86
N ARG A 154 -3.70 9.10 -13.74
CA ARG A 154 -3.81 10.55 -13.49
C ARG A 154 -4.72 10.90 -12.32
N ARG A 155 -5.75 10.10 -12.04
CA ARG A 155 -6.59 10.29 -10.84
C ARG A 155 -5.83 9.89 -9.57
N ALA A 156 -5.00 8.85 -9.61
CA ALA A 156 -4.13 8.48 -8.51
C ALA A 156 -3.11 9.57 -8.22
N GLU A 157 -2.48 10.11 -9.26
CA GLU A 157 -1.53 11.23 -9.16
C GLU A 157 -2.13 12.44 -8.43
N ARG A 158 -3.34 12.87 -8.81
CA ARG A 158 -4.02 13.97 -8.11
C ARG A 158 -4.25 13.71 -6.62
N VAL A 159 -4.45 12.46 -6.23
CA VAL A 159 -4.59 12.09 -4.82
C VAL A 159 -3.24 12.07 -4.12
N ALA A 160 -2.19 11.55 -4.75
CA ALA A 160 -0.84 11.56 -4.20
C ALA A 160 -0.32 12.99 -3.96
N LEU A 161 -0.66 13.94 -4.85
CA LEU A 161 -0.27 15.36 -4.73
C LEU A 161 -1.14 16.16 -3.76
N ALA A 162 -2.29 15.61 -3.32
CA ALA A 162 -3.18 16.27 -2.35
C ALA A 162 -3.78 15.22 -1.38
N PRO A 163 -2.96 14.58 -0.52
CA PRO A 163 -3.34 13.35 0.14
C PRO A 163 -4.15 13.54 1.43
N ASN A 164 -4.30 14.77 1.94
CA ASN A 164 -4.86 15.06 3.27
C ASN A 164 -6.17 14.32 3.58
N ARG A 165 -7.12 14.30 2.63
CA ARG A 165 -8.40 13.60 2.80
C ARG A 165 -8.22 12.08 2.88
N LEU A 166 -7.34 11.53 2.06
CA LEU A 166 -7.02 10.11 2.07
C LEU A 166 -6.30 9.72 3.37
N LEU A 167 -5.34 10.53 3.84
CA LEU A 167 -4.61 10.23 5.07
C LEU A 167 -5.51 10.28 6.31
N ALA A 168 -6.43 11.24 6.37
CA ALA A 168 -7.44 11.30 7.43
C ALA A 168 -8.37 10.06 7.41
N GLU A 169 -8.77 9.60 6.23
CA GLU A 169 -9.56 8.38 6.07
C GLU A 169 -8.80 7.14 6.52
N LEU A 170 -7.54 7.00 6.10
CA LEU A 170 -6.68 5.87 6.48
C LEU A 170 -6.50 5.76 7.99
N GLN A 171 -6.30 6.89 8.68
CA GLN A 171 -6.25 6.91 10.15
C GLN A 171 -7.58 6.44 10.78
N GLY A 172 -8.72 6.77 10.17
CA GLY A 172 -10.03 6.26 10.60
C GLY A 172 -10.15 4.74 10.44
N ILE A 173 -9.75 4.22 9.28
CA ILE A 173 -9.74 2.79 8.99
C ILE A 173 -8.80 2.03 9.94
N GLU A 174 -7.60 2.57 10.18
CA GLU A 174 -6.65 1.97 11.13
C GLU A 174 -7.24 1.87 12.55
N ARG A 175 -8.02 2.88 13.00
CA ARG A 175 -8.73 2.81 14.29
C ARG A 175 -9.84 1.76 14.28
N GLU A 176 -10.62 1.68 13.20
CA GLU A 176 -11.72 0.72 13.05
C GLU A 176 -11.23 -0.73 13.14
N PHE A 177 -10.08 -1.03 12.53
CA PHE A 177 -9.45 -2.35 12.59
C PHE A 177 -8.57 -2.55 13.84
N GLY A 178 -8.51 -1.60 14.76
CA GLY A 178 -7.71 -1.70 15.99
C GLY A 178 -6.20 -1.75 15.75
N LEU A 179 -5.71 -1.12 14.68
CA LEU A 179 -4.29 -1.07 14.29
C LEU A 179 -3.51 0.05 14.98
N LEU A 180 -4.23 1.00 15.59
CA LEU A 180 -3.68 2.05 16.44
C LEU A 180 -4.11 1.72 17.87
N SER A 181 -3.21 1.14 18.66
CA SER A 181 -3.34 1.08 20.12
C SER A 181 -2.36 2.08 20.73
#